data_AF-X1P3L4-F1
#
_entry.id   AF-X1P3L4-F1
#
_cell.length_a   1.000
_cell.length_b   1.000
_cell.length_c   1.000
_cell.angle_alpha   90.00
_cell.angle_beta   90.00
_cell.angle_gamma   90.00
#
_symmetry.space_group_name_H-M   'P 1'
#
loop_
_entity.id
_entity.type
_entity.pdbx_description
1 polymer ?
#
loop_
_entity_poly.entity_id
_entity_poly.type
_entity_poly.pdbx_seq_one_letter_code
_entity_poly.pdbx_strand_id
1 'polypeptide(L)'
;MELVSEEELEKAKRKVVSEHIFSRETMEDRAGDLASNELVVGDLNFSKNYVEQIQKVDREEIRRVADKYFHRDNLTITLLQPVVEKVAAKPEISLKKPPLIWFFLP
;
A
#
# COMPACT_ATOMS: atom_id res chain seq x y z
N MET A 1 13.63 6.41 -13.21
CA MET A 1 13.54 6.26 -11.74
C MET A 1 14.95 6.10 -11.14
N GLU A 2 15.18 6.41 -9.85
CA GLU A 2 16.51 6.20 -9.20
C GLU A 2 16.77 4.70 -8.96
N LEU A 3 18.04 4.29 -8.94
CA LEU A 3 18.41 2.92 -8.57
C LEU A 3 18.26 2.74 -7.06
N VAL A 4 17.71 1.60 -6.65
CA VAL A 4 17.67 1.22 -5.22
C VAL A 4 19.08 1.01 -4.68
N SER A 5 19.27 1.11 -3.37
CA SER A 5 20.55 0.73 -2.77
C SER A 5 20.74 -0.79 -2.76
N GLU A 6 22.00 -1.24 -2.73
CA GLU A 6 22.32 -2.67 -2.61
C GLU A 6 21.80 -3.25 -1.29
N GLU A 7 21.88 -2.48 -0.19
CA GLU A 7 21.40 -2.91 1.11
C GLU A 7 19.88 -3.13 1.13
N GLU A 8 19.13 -2.21 0.51
CA GLU A 8 17.68 -2.34 0.38
C GLU A 8 17.29 -3.54 -0.49
N LEU A 9 18.00 -3.75 -1.61
CA LEU A 9 17.77 -4.91 -2.47
C LEU A 9 17.98 -6.21 -1.70
N GLU A 10 19.12 -6.34 -1.01
CA GLU A 10 19.45 -7.54 -0.25
C GLU A 10 18.47 -7.79 0.91
N LYS A 11 18.03 -6.72 1.57
CA LYS A 11 16.98 -6.80 2.59
C LYS A 11 15.65 -7.27 1.99
N ALA A 12 15.27 -6.74 0.83
CA ALA A 12 14.04 -7.13 0.15
C ALA A 12 14.08 -8.59 -0.31
N LYS A 13 15.19 -9.05 -0.91
CA LYS A 13 15.39 -10.45 -1.31
C LYS A 13 15.23 -11.41 -0.13
N ARG A 14 15.89 -11.11 1.00
CA ARG A 14 15.75 -11.91 2.23
C ARG A 14 14.30 -11.99 2.68
N LYS A 15 13.59 -10.86 2.70
CA LYS A 15 12.19 -10.80 3.10
C LYS A 15 11.30 -11.68 2.21
N VAL A 16 11.39 -11.55 0.89
CA VAL A 16 10.57 -12.32 -0.07
C VAL A 16 10.83 -13.82 0.06
N VAL A 17 12.10 -14.22 0.20
CA VAL A 17 12.45 -15.64 0.36
C VAL A 17 11.94 -16.19 1.70
N SER A 18 12.06 -15.42 2.79
CA SER A 18 11.51 -15.82 4.08
C SER A 18 9.98 -15.98 4.02
N GLU A 19 9.26 -15.00 3.46
CA GLU A 19 7.79 -15.09 3.29
C GLU A 19 7.39 -16.30 2.47
N HIS A 20 8.12 -16.61 1.38
CA HIS A 20 7.85 -17.80 0.58
C HIS A 20 8.04 -19.10 1.38
N ILE A 21 9.10 -19.20 2.19
CA ILE A 21 9.33 -20.39 3.04
C ILE A 21 8.21 -20.53 4.09
N PHE A 22 7.87 -19.43 4.77
CA PHE A 22 6.83 -19.43 5.81
C PHE A 22 5.44 -19.73 5.23
N SER A 23 5.17 -19.36 3.97
CA SER A 23 3.91 -19.69 3.30
C SER A 23 3.73 -21.18 3.00
N ARG A 24 4.70 -22.06 3.33
CA ARG A 24 4.70 -23.50 3.01
C ARG A 24 5.02 -24.37 4.23
N GLU A 25 4.66 -23.92 5.43
CA GLU A 25 4.95 -24.63 6.67
C GLU A 25 4.01 -25.81 6.91
N THR A 26 2.73 -25.67 6.55
CA THR A 26 1.74 -26.72 6.79
C THR A 26 1.61 -27.68 5.60
N MET A 27 0.94 -28.82 5.84
CA MET A 27 0.62 -29.76 4.75
C MET A 27 -0.38 -29.17 3.76
N GLU A 28 -1.35 -28.41 4.25
CA GLU A 28 -2.34 -27.73 3.42
C GLU A 28 -1.66 -26.72 2.49
N ASP A 29 -0.76 -25.90 3.04
CA ASP A 29 -0.01 -24.92 2.25
C ASP A 29 0.81 -25.58 1.13
N ARG A 30 1.48 -26.69 1.44
CA ARG A 30 2.28 -27.43 0.46
C ARG A 30 1.41 -28.05 -0.62
N ALA A 31 0.25 -28.59 -0.26
CA ALA A 31 -0.69 -29.13 -1.24
C ALA A 31 -1.25 -28.01 -2.15
N GLY A 32 -1.60 -26.87 -1.56
CA GLY A 32 -2.07 -25.69 -2.30
C GLY A 32 -1.01 -25.13 -3.25
N ASP A 33 0.24 -25.03 -2.81
CA ASP A 33 1.37 -24.60 -3.62
C ASP A 33 1.62 -25.55 -4.81
N LEU A 34 1.68 -26.86 -4.57
CA LEU A 34 1.85 -27.85 -5.63
C LEU A 34 0.71 -27.81 -6.64
N ALA A 35 -0.54 -27.76 -6.17
CA ALA A 35 -1.71 -27.68 -7.03
C ALA A 35 -1.71 -26.40 -7.88
N SER A 36 -1.36 -25.26 -7.28
CA SER A 36 -1.30 -23.97 -7.99
C SER A 36 -0.19 -23.95 -9.03
N ASN A 37 0.99 -24.48 -8.69
CA ASN A 37 2.13 -24.54 -9.59
C ASN A 37 1.85 -25.41 -10.81
N GLU A 38 1.25 -26.58 -10.63
CA GLU A 38 0.86 -27.43 -11.76
C GLU A 38 -0.22 -26.76 -12.61
N LEU A 39 -1.25 -26.19 -11.98
CA LEU A 39 -2.37 -25.60 -12.70
C LEU A 39 -1.99 -24.37 -13.52
N VAL A 40 -1.13 -23.50 -12.98
CA VAL A 40 -0.79 -22.19 -13.58
C VAL A 40 0.45 -22.28 -14.44
N VAL A 41 1.47 -23.01 -13.99
CA VAL A 41 2.81 -23.03 -14.61
C VAL A 41 3.09 -24.35 -15.32
N GLY A 42 2.42 -25.44 -14.94
CA GLY A 42 2.70 -26.79 -15.45
C GLY A 42 4.01 -27.38 -14.90
N ASP A 43 4.47 -26.90 -13.75
CA ASP A 43 5.68 -27.41 -13.08
C ASP A 43 5.48 -27.48 -11.57
N LEU A 44 5.26 -28.68 -11.04
CA LEU A 44 5.16 -28.96 -9.60
C LEU A 44 6.34 -28.42 -8.77
N ASN A 45 7.53 -28.26 -9.35
CA ASN A 45 8.72 -27.79 -8.64
C ASN A 45 8.98 -26.29 -8.80
N PHE A 46 8.06 -25.53 -9.41
CA PHE A 46 8.26 -24.13 -9.72
C PHE A 46 8.70 -23.28 -8.51
N SER A 47 8.22 -23.60 -7.30
CA SER A 47 8.61 -22.87 -6.09
C SER A 47 10.11 -22.87 -5.79
N LYS A 48 10.87 -23.90 -6.23
CA LYS A 48 12.35 -23.88 -6.13
C LYS A 48 12.93 -22.87 -7.11
N ASN A 49 12.47 -22.92 -8.35
CA ASN A 49 12.88 -22.00 -9.40
C ASN A 49 12.56 -20.54 -9.00
N TYR A 50 11.42 -20.30 -8.36
CA TYR A 50 11.03 -18.99 -7.86
C TYR A 50 12.09 -18.38 -6.93
N VAL A 51 12.54 -19.12 -5.91
CA VAL A 51 13.57 -18.64 -4.97
C VAL A 51 14.88 -18.33 -5.69
N GLU A 52 15.31 -19.20 -6.61
CA GLU A 52 16.53 -18.98 -7.41
C GLU A 52 16.45 -17.74 -8.29
N GLN A 53 15.29 -17.48 -8.91
CA GLN A 53 15.12 -16.30 -9.76
C GLN A 53 15.09 -15.01 -8.95
N ILE A 54 14.48 -15.01 -7.76
CA ILE A 54 14.51 -13.84 -6.86
C ILE A 54 15.95 -13.45 -6.48
N GLN A 55 16.83 -14.42 -6.27
CA GLN A 55 18.23 -14.15 -5.95
C GLN A 55 19.00 -13.49 -7.11
N LYS A 56 18.61 -13.77 -8.36
CA LYS A 56 19.23 -13.25 -9.57
C LYS A 56 18.79 -11.83 -9.94
N VAL A 57 17.71 -11.33 -9.34
CA VAL A 57 17.22 -9.96 -9.58
C VAL A 57 18.30 -8.93 -9.25
N ASP A 58 18.53 -8.02 -10.18
CA ASP A 58 19.42 -6.87 -9.99
C ASP A 58 18.64 -5.54 -9.91
N ARG A 59 19.37 -4.46 -9.62
CA ARG A 59 18.80 -3.13 -9.39
C ARG A 59 18.33 -2.46 -10.68
N GLU A 60 19.01 -2.77 -11.78
CA GLU A 60 18.69 -2.28 -13.11
C GLU A 60 17.37 -2.87 -13.62
N GLU A 61 17.12 -4.15 -13.37
CA GLU A 61 15.86 -4.82 -13.66
C GLU A 61 14.70 -4.21 -12.88
N ILE A 62 14.91 -3.92 -11.59
CA ILE A 62 13.91 -3.26 -10.75
C ILE A 62 13.56 -1.88 -11.33
N ARG A 63 14.58 -1.08 -11.66
CA ARG A 63 14.35 0.24 -12.28
C ARG A 63 13.60 0.11 -13.60
N ARG A 64 13.99 -0.83 -14.46
CA ARG A 64 13.32 -1.09 -15.75
C ARG A 64 11.84 -1.45 -15.58
N VAL A 65 11.53 -2.30 -14.62
CA VAL A 65 10.15 -2.72 -14.31
C VAL A 65 9.34 -1.54 -13.76
N ALA A 66 9.92 -0.76 -12.86
CA ALA A 66 9.25 0.39 -12.29
C ALA A 66 8.99 1.48 -13.35
N ASP A 67 9.97 1.74 -14.23
CA ASP A 67 9.79 2.65 -15.37
C ASP A 67 8.70 2.12 -16.33
N LYS A 68 8.57 0.79 -16.53
CA LYS A 68 7.54 0.20 -17.41
C LYS A 68 6.12 0.32 -16.87
N TYR A 69 5.91 0.12 -15.56
CA TYR A 69 4.56 0.00 -14.99
C TYR A 69 4.07 1.28 -14.31
N PHE A 70 4.95 2.12 -13.76
CA PHE A 70 4.55 3.35 -13.07
C PHE A 70 4.42 4.53 -14.03
N HIS A 71 3.57 4.36 -15.05
CA HIS A 71 3.15 5.41 -15.96
C HIS A 71 1.78 5.98 -15.57
N ARG A 72 1.60 7.30 -15.72
CA ARG A 72 0.33 7.98 -15.44
C ARG A 72 -0.82 7.46 -16.30
N ASP A 73 -0.52 7.01 -17.51
CA ASP A 73 -1.52 6.48 -18.43
C ASP A 73 -2.14 5.15 -17.94
N ASN A 74 -1.45 4.44 -17.04
CA ASN A 74 -1.90 3.19 -16.44
C ASN A 74 -2.35 3.39 -14.97
N LEU A 75 -2.54 4.63 -14.52
CA LEU A 75 -2.89 4.96 -13.13
C LEU A 75 -4.41 5.12 -12.97
N THR A 76 -5.01 4.29 -12.12
CA THR A 76 -6.40 4.45 -11.66
C THR A 76 -6.41 4.87 -10.19
N ILE A 77 -7.02 6.01 -9.86
CA ILE A 77 -7.12 6.52 -8.48
C ILE A 77 -8.56 6.40 -8.00
N THR A 78 -8.75 5.64 -6.92
CA THR A 78 -10.04 5.49 -6.23
C THR A 78 -9.91 6.02 -4.81
N LEU A 79 -10.78 6.95 -4.41
CA LEU A 79 -10.81 7.54 -3.08
C LEU A 79 -12.13 7.16 -2.39
N LEU A 80 -12.01 6.43 -1.27
CA LEU A 80 -13.13 6.19 -0.37
C LEU A 80 -13.04 7.19 0.79
N GLN A 81 -13.96 8.14 0.83
CA GLN A 81 -14.05 9.09 1.93
C GLN A 81 -15.30 8.80 2.78
N PRO A 82 -15.16 8.79 4.13
CA PRO A 82 -16.32 8.67 5.00
C PRO A 82 -17.22 9.89 4.82
N VAL A 83 -18.53 9.67 4.79
CA VAL A 83 -19.50 10.76 4.77
C VAL A 83 -19.53 11.37 6.16
N VAL A 84 -18.88 12.52 6.33
CA VAL A 84 -19.03 13.32 7.55
C VAL A 84 -20.29 14.17 7.34
N GLU A 85 -21.40 13.80 7.99
CA GLU A 85 -22.56 14.70 8.07
C GLU A 85 -22.10 16.00 8.74
N LYS A 86 -22.28 17.12 8.03
CA LYS A 86 -22.09 18.44 8.63
C LYS A 86 -23.12 18.60 9.73
N VAL A 87 -22.72 18.36 10.98
CA VAL A 87 -23.47 18.84 12.14
C VAL A 87 -23.59 20.35 11.97
N ALA A 88 -24.82 20.82 11.72
CA ALA A 88 -25.12 22.23 11.52
C ALA A 88 -24.51 23.02 12.69
N ALA A 89 -23.63 23.97 12.35
CA ALA A 89 -23.07 24.89 13.32
C ALA A 89 -24.22 25.54 14.11
N LYS A 90 -24.16 25.43 15.44
CA LYS A 90 -25.05 26.17 16.36
C LYS A 90 -25.09 27.64 15.90
N PRO A 91 -26.26 28.27 15.77
CA PRO A 91 -26.32 29.66 15.41
C PRO A 91 -25.57 30.48 16.47
N GLU A 92 -24.59 31.26 16.03
CA GLU A 92 -23.97 32.31 16.83
C GLU A 92 -25.09 33.17 17.42
N ILE A 93 -25.20 33.16 18.75
CA ILE A 93 -26.08 34.06 19.47
C ILE A 93 -25.46 35.45 19.34
N SER A 94 -25.96 36.23 18.38
CA SER A 94 -25.67 37.66 18.24
C SER A 94 -26.12 38.37 19.50
N LEU A 95 -25.18 38.62 20.43
CA LEU A 95 -25.37 39.53 21.55
C LEU A 95 -25.67 40.94 21.00
N LYS A 96 -26.95 41.31 20.92
CA LYS A 96 -27.33 42.72 20.73
C LYS A 96 -26.77 43.50 21.91
N LYS A 97 -25.76 44.34 21.67
CA LYS A 97 -25.29 45.33 22.64
C LYS A 97 -26.50 46.17 23.09
N PRO A 98 -26.76 46.31 24.41
CA PRO A 98 -27.87 47.13 24.86
C PRO A 98 -27.63 48.60 24.50
N PRO A 99 -28.69 49.40 24.29
CA PRO A 99 -28.56 50.80 23.88
C PRO A 99 -27.87 51.61 24.97
N LEU A 100 -26.95 52.49 24.56
CA LEU A 100 -26.34 53.48 25.42
C LEU A 100 -27.44 54.41 25.96
N ILE A 101 -27.78 54.26 27.23
CA ILE A 101 -28.33 55.34 28.03
C ILE A 101 -27.21 55.74 28.99
N TRP A 102 -26.40 56.71 28.55
CA TRP A 102 -25.68 57.59 29.46
C TRP A 102 -26.50 58.88 29.55
N PHE A 103 -26.63 59.39 30.77
CA PHE A 103 -27.15 60.70 31.20
C PHE A 103 -28.52 60.71 31.89
N PHE A 104 -28.51 61.38 33.06
CA PHE A 104 -29.58 61.74 34.00
C PHE A 104 -29.95 60.63 35.00
N LEU A 105 -29.76 60.74 36.32
CA LEU A 105 -29.44 61.82 37.28
C LEU A 105 -29.56 61.14 38.69
N PRO A 106 -29.27 61.74 39.86
CA PRO A 106 -28.30 62.77 40.28
C PRO A 106 -27.09 62.20 41.07
#